data_AF-A0A5M9MD95-F1
#
_entry.id   AF-A0A5M9MD95-F1
#
_cell.length_a   1.000
_cell.length_b   1.000
_cell.length_c   1.000
_cell.angle_alpha   90.00
_cell.angle_beta   90.00
_cell.angle_gamma   90.00
#
_symmetry.space_group_name_H-M   'P 1'
#
loop_
_entity.id
_entity.type
_entity.pdbx_description
1 polymer ?
#
loop_
_entity_poly.entity_id
_entity_poly.type
_entity_poly.pdbx_seq_one_letter_code
_entity_poly.pdbx_strand_id
1 'polypeptide(L)'
;MANELSHFFRGYAKVELRHLEFQFSLFGKRVFDPSNFKILQEKFENYECAREEPQNFIAAVVSDDLLEQVITQSNTSPGILKDETKLPWLTFPDDIRLLCLYGKHRVEAARHALLPGDRWWSLALYSEDELRSQLCIHRDPQFSPGDIFRNWRHCELTGNADTTFWQSLISPRSRKDIKRLKENNAEIVRCLDQLIVFPGLWVDFCFTFIRRILQISCPKSHTI
;
A
#
# COMPACT_ATOMS: atom_id res chain seq x y z
N MET A 1 -6.57 8.27 -19.22
CA MET A 1 -6.44 7.09 -18.33
C MET A 1 -5.84 5.88 -19.05
N ALA A 2 -6.48 5.28 -20.08
CA ALA A 2 -5.91 4.09 -20.76
C ALA A 2 -4.66 4.38 -21.63
N ASN A 3 -4.48 5.62 -22.10
CA ASN A 3 -3.46 5.97 -23.10
C ASN A 3 -2.11 6.44 -22.53
N GLU A 4 -2.03 6.76 -21.23
CA GLU A 4 -0.82 7.33 -20.61
C GLU A 4 0.07 6.25 -19.96
N LEU A 5 -0.53 5.16 -19.48
CA LEU A 5 0.17 4.03 -18.84
C LEU A 5 0.91 3.13 -19.84
N SER A 6 0.55 3.19 -21.13
CA SER A 6 1.13 2.35 -22.17
C SER A 6 2.63 2.60 -22.37
N HIS A 7 3.07 3.85 -22.20
CA HIS A 7 4.46 4.26 -22.38
C HIS A 7 5.39 3.75 -21.28
N PHE A 8 4.86 3.57 -20.07
CA PHE A 8 5.63 3.05 -18.94
C PHE A 8 5.48 1.54 -18.74
N PHE A 9 4.44 0.95 -19.32
CA PHE A 9 4.25 -0.48 -19.30
C PHE A 9 5.41 -1.19 -19.98
N ARG A 10 5.98 -2.19 -19.31
CA ARG A 10 7.11 -2.98 -19.81
C ARG A 10 6.71 -4.41 -20.16
N GLY A 11 5.71 -4.96 -19.48
CA GLY A 11 5.17 -6.26 -19.82
C GLY A 11 4.57 -7.01 -18.64
N TYR A 12 4.23 -8.26 -18.87
CA TYR A 12 3.75 -9.19 -17.88
C TYR A 12 4.77 -10.29 -17.63
N ALA A 13 4.81 -10.82 -16.41
CA ALA A 13 5.73 -11.87 -16.02
C ALA A 13 5.25 -12.65 -14.79
N LYS A 14 5.68 -13.90 -14.67
CA LYS A 14 5.60 -14.69 -13.43
C LYS A 14 6.87 -14.43 -12.61
N VAL A 15 6.67 -14.08 -11.34
CA VAL A 15 7.76 -13.78 -10.41
C VAL A 15 7.48 -14.44 -9.07
N GLU A 16 8.53 -14.95 -8.43
CA GLU A 16 8.42 -15.55 -7.11
C GLU A 16 8.04 -14.53 -6.03
N LEU A 17 7.20 -14.95 -5.08
CA LEU A 17 6.67 -14.08 -4.03
C LEU A 17 7.77 -13.46 -3.15
N ARG A 18 8.96 -14.08 -3.08
CA ARG A 18 10.10 -13.56 -2.29
C ARG A 18 10.67 -12.26 -2.84
N HIS A 19 10.52 -12.00 -4.14
CA HIS A 19 10.97 -10.76 -4.77
C HIS A 19 9.95 -9.64 -4.64
N LEU A 20 8.75 -9.89 -4.08
CA LEU A 20 7.70 -8.87 -4.00
C LEU A 20 7.80 -8.13 -2.66
N GLU A 21 7.98 -6.81 -2.75
CA GLU A 21 8.03 -5.90 -1.62
C GLU A 21 6.95 -4.82 -1.75
N PHE A 22 6.43 -4.37 -0.61
CA PHE A 22 5.40 -3.34 -0.55
C PHE A 22 5.90 -2.24 0.39
N GLN A 23 6.40 -1.11 -0.15
CA GLN A 23 6.94 0.01 0.64
C GLN A 23 5.91 0.57 1.62
N PHE A 24 4.64 0.58 1.23
CA PHE A 24 3.61 1.20 2.05
C PHE A 24 2.76 0.17 2.77
N SER A 25 2.72 0.31 4.08
CA SER A 25 1.57 -0.13 4.86
C SER A 25 0.46 0.89 4.65
N LEU A 26 -0.12 0.98 3.45
CA LEU A 26 -1.21 1.94 3.21
C LEU A 26 -2.39 1.58 4.11
N PHE A 27 -2.68 2.43 5.09
CA PHE A 27 -3.89 2.38 5.90
C PHE A 27 -5.00 3.24 5.25
N GLY A 28 -5.71 2.74 4.25
CA GLY A 28 -7.00 3.27 3.75
C GLY A 28 -7.92 2.19 3.13
N LYS A 29 -8.68 2.47 2.06
CA LYS A 29 -9.47 1.45 1.30
C LYS A 29 -8.65 0.22 0.79
N ARG A 30 -7.33 0.24 0.97
CA ARG A 30 -6.35 -0.81 0.64
C ARG A 30 -5.59 -1.35 1.88
N VAL A 31 -6.10 -1.14 3.11
CA VAL A 31 -5.54 -1.67 4.37
C VAL A 31 -5.38 -3.16 4.32
N PHE A 32 -4.25 -3.65 4.83
CA PHE A 32 -4.10 -5.05 5.22
C PHE A 32 -5.06 -5.42 6.37
N ASP A 33 -6.22 -5.99 6.06
CA ASP A 33 -7.23 -6.58 6.95
C ASP A 33 -7.02 -8.10 7.08
N PRO A 34 -6.67 -8.59 8.28
CA PRO A 34 -6.55 -10.02 8.58
C PRO A 34 -7.81 -10.85 8.25
N SER A 35 -8.98 -10.23 8.22
CA SER A 35 -10.24 -10.89 7.88
C SER A 35 -10.32 -11.17 6.38
N ASN A 36 -9.90 -10.21 5.55
CA ASN A 36 -9.72 -10.42 4.11
C ASN A 36 -8.61 -11.43 3.82
N PHE A 37 -7.54 -11.44 4.62
CA PHE A 37 -6.52 -12.48 4.57
C PHE A 37 -7.11 -13.87 4.83
N LYS A 38 -7.93 -14.06 5.87
CA LYS A 38 -8.59 -15.35 6.15
C LYS A 38 -9.54 -15.77 5.03
N ILE A 39 -10.37 -14.86 4.51
CA ILE A 39 -11.26 -15.15 3.38
C ILE A 39 -10.46 -15.53 2.13
N LEU A 40 -9.34 -14.84 1.86
CA LEU A 40 -8.48 -15.17 0.73
C LEU A 40 -7.73 -16.49 0.95
N GLN A 41 -7.29 -16.77 2.17
CA GLN A 41 -6.68 -18.03 2.55
C GLN A 41 -7.66 -19.19 2.35
N GLU A 42 -8.88 -19.08 2.85
CA GLU A 42 -9.95 -20.07 2.65
C GLU A 42 -10.29 -20.25 1.17
N LYS A 43 -10.30 -19.18 0.37
CA LYS A 43 -10.49 -19.27 -1.09
C LYS A 43 -9.33 -19.96 -1.81
N PHE A 44 -8.10 -19.72 -1.37
CA PHE A 44 -6.91 -20.34 -1.94
C PHE A 44 -6.82 -21.83 -1.58
N GLU A 45 -7.26 -22.21 -0.38
CA GLU A 45 -7.37 -23.60 0.06
C GLU A 45 -8.49 -24.36 -0.69
N ASN A 46 -9.53 -23.66 -1.15
CA ASN A 46 -10.72 -24.24 -1.81
C ASN A 46 -10.73 -24.13 -3.36
N TYR A 47 -9.57 -24.04 -4.02
CA TYR A 47 -9.37 -24.24 -5.48
C TYR A 47 -9.47 -23.04 -6.45
N GLU A 48 -9.44 -21.77 -6.02
CA GLU A 48 -9.49 -20.63 -6.97
C GLU A 48 -8.34 -19.61 -6.78
N CYS A 49 -7.10 -20.05 -7.00
CA CYS A 49 -5.98 -19.12 -7.23
C CYS A 49 -5.88 -18.78 -8.72
N ALA A 50 -6.75 -17.92 -9.22
CA ALA A 50 -6.76 -17.48 -10.62
C ALA A 50 -5.63 -16.48 -10.93
N ARG A 51 -4.38 -16.86 -10.63
CA ARG A 51 -3.16 -16.03 -10.73
C ARG A 51 -2.82 -15.64 -12.16
N GLU A 52 -3.26 -16.42 -13.13
CA GLU A 52 -3.05 -16.15 -14.56
C GLU A 52 -4.12 -15.23 -15.16
N GLU A 53 -5.19 -14.93 -14.41
CA GLU A 53 -6.21 -13.99 -14.86
C GLU A 53 -5.68 -12.54 -14.76
N PRO A 54 -5.75 -11.73 -15.84
CA PRO A 54 -5.23 -10.36 -15.85
C PRO A 54 -5.75 -9.48 -14.71
N GLN A 55 -7.01 -9.68 -14.29
CA GLN A 55 -7.63 -8.99 -13.14
C GLN A 55 -6.94 -9.24 -11.79
N ASN A 56 -6.14 -10.30 -11.71
CA ASN A 56 -5.41 -10.68 -10.52
C ASN A 56 -3.93 -10.28 -10.55
N PHE A 57 -3.46 -9.68 -11.65
CA PHE A 57 -2.07 -9.26 -11.76
C PHE A 57 -1.73 -8.15 -10.77
N ILE A 58 -0.51 -8.20 -10.26
CA ILE A 58 0.02 -7.19 -9.35
C ILE A 58 0.89 -6.22 -10.15
N ALA A 59 0.58 -4.93 -10.05
CA ALA A 59 1.45 -3.91 -10.61
C ALA A 59 2.74 -3.80 -9.78
N ALA A 60 3.87 -3.97 -10.45
CA ALA A 60 5.19 -3.88 -9.87
C ALA A 60 6.11 -3.02 -10.73
N VAL A 61 7.13 -2.47 -10.07
CA VAL A 61 8.03 -1.50 -10.66
C VAL A 61 9.40 -2.11 -10.83
N VAL A 62 10.02 -1.85 -11.98
CA VAL A 62 11.34 -2.37 -12.35
C VAL A 62 12.12 -1.29 -13.09
N SER A 63 13.43 -1.18 -12.83
CA SER A 63 14.29 -0.33 -13.65
C SER A 63 14.53 -0.98 -15.02
N ASP A 64 14.71 -0.15 -16.05
CA ASP A 64 14.91 -0.67 -17.40
C ASP A 64 16.20 -1.50 -17.50
N ASP A 65 17.28 -1.08 -16.83
CA ASP A 65 18.54 -1.83 -16.76
C ASP A 65 18.36 -3.21 -16.11
N LEU A 66 17.64 -3.29 -14.99
CA LEU A 66 17.37 -4.56 -14.32
C LEU A 66 16.50 -5.47 -15.18
N LEU A 67 15.50 -4.90 -15.85
CA LEU A 67 14.61 -5.66 -16.72
C LEU A 67 15.38 -6.27 -17.90
N GLU A 68 16.27 -5.51 -18.54
CA GLU A 68 17.12 -6.02 -19.63
C GLU A 68 18.03 -7.17 -19.17
N GLN A 69 18.65 -7.03 -18.00
CA GLN A 69 19.47 -8.07 -17.39
C GLN A 69 18.66 -9.35 -17.15
N VAL A 70 17.48 -9.23 -16.54
CA VAL A 70 16.63 -10.37 -16.18
C VAL A 70 16.01 -11.03 -17.40
N ILE A 71 15.64 -10.28 -18.44
CA ILE A 71 15.19 -10.83 -19.73
C ILE A 71 16.29 -11.67 -20.35
N THR A 72 17.52 -11.16 -20.39
CA THR A 72 18.69 -11.85 -20.94
C THR A 72 18.99 -13.12 -20.16
N GLN A 73 19.01 -13.05 -18.82
CA GLN A 73 19.26 -14.21 -17.95
C GLN A 73 18.16 -15.27 -18.06
N SER A 74 16.90 -14.85 -18.23
CA SER A 74 15.75 -15.76 -18.32
C SER A 74 15.53 -16.30 -19.74
N ASN A 75 16.46 -16.07 -20.67
CA ASN A 75 16.36 -16.45 -22.10
C ASN A 75 15.00 -16.08 -22.72
N THR A 76 14.46 -14.93 -22.33
CA THR A 76 13.16 -14.43 -22.77
C THR A 76 13.38 -13.27 -23.75
N SER A 77 12.35 -12.92 -24.54
CA SER A 77 12.39 -11.73 -25.40
C SER A 77 11.43 -10.64 -24.91
N PRO A 78 11.75 -9.35 -25.11
CA PRO A 78 10.85 -8.25 -24.75
C PRO A 78 9.47 -8.34 -25.41
N GLY A 79 9.37 -8.98 -26.58
CA GLY A 79 8.10 -9.19 -27.27
C GLY A 79 7.16 -10.14 -26.54
N ILE A 80 7.68 -11.18 -25.90
CA ILE A 80 6.88 -12.15 -25.13
C ILE A 80 6.26 -11.49 -23.90
N LEU A 81 7.01 -10.57 -23.26
CA LEU A 81 6.52 -9.80 -22.12
C LEU A 81 5.25 -8.99 -22.44
N LYS A 82 4.98 -8.66 -23.71
CA LYS A 82 3.77 -7.91 -24.09
C LYS A 82 2.53 -8.78 -24.30
N ASP A 83 2.67 -10.10 -24.28
CA ASP A 83 1.59 -11.06 -24.47
C ASP A 83 0.99 -11.47 -23.10
N GLU A 84 -0.25 -11.05 -22.84
CA GLU A 84 -0.97 -11.39 -21.60
C GLU A 84 -1.36 -12.88 -21.52
N THR A 85 -1.36 -13.60 -22.64
CA THR A 85 -1.69 -15.03 -22.70
C THR A 85 -0.48 -15.93 -22.46
N LYS A 86 0.74 -15.38 -22.57
CA LYS A 86 2.00 -16.12 -22.43
C LYS A 86 2.93 -15.41 -21.46
N LEU A 87 2.65 -15.60 -20.17
CA LEU A 87 3.44 -15.03 -19.09
C LEU A 87 4.81 -15.73 -18.95
N PRO A 88 5.93 -15.06 -19.30
CA PRO A 88 7.25 -15.63 -19.11
C PRO A 88 7.64 -15.67 -17.63
N TRP A 89 8.50 -16.62 -17.27
CA TRP A 89 9.14 -16.64 -15.95
C TRP A 89 10.34 -15.71 -15.95
N LEU A 90 10.34 -14.72 -15.06
CA LEU A 90 11.49 -13.85 -14.86
C LEU A 90 12.19 -14.21 -13.55
N THR A 91 13.45 -14.60 -13.65
CA THR A 91 14.28 -14.99 -12.51
C THR A 91 15.10 -13.79 -12.06
N PHE A 92 14.78 -13.25 -10.87
CA PHE A 92 15.51 -12.13 -10.30
C PHE A 92 16.61 -12.64 -9.37
N PRO A 93 17.74 -11.92 -9.23
CA PRO A 93 18.73 -12.19 -8.20
C PRO A 93 18.12 -12.15 -6.78
N ASP A 94 18.70 -12.93 -5.87
CA ASP A 94 18.16 -13.15 -4.51
C ASP A 94 18.06 -11.88 -3.66
N ASP A 95 18.90 -10.88 -3.93
CA ASP A 95 18.95 -9.58 -3.26
C ASP A 95 17.94 -8.57 -3.82
N ILE A 96 17.33 -8.84 -4.98
CA ILE A 96 16.42 -7.93 -5.64
C ILE A 96 15.00 -8.05 -5.09
N ARG A 97 14.41 -6.88 -4.80
CA ARG A 97 13.01 -6.72 -4.42
C ARG A 97 12.33 -5.73 -5.36
N LEU A 98 11.25 -6.19 -6.00
CA LEU A 98 10.38 -5.38 -6.83
C LEU A 98 9.35 -4.69 -5.94
N LEU A 99 9.25 -3.38 -6.10
CA LEU A 99 8.23 -2.63 -5.40
C LEU A 99 6.87 -2.84 -6.08
N CYS A 100 5.94 -3.41 -5.33
CA CYS A 100 4.55 -3.62 -5.73
C CYS A 100 3.65 -2.48 -5.22
N LEU A 101 2.77 -2.00 -6.10
CA LEU A 101 1.88 -0.86 -5.82
C LEU A 101 0.66 -1.27 -4.97
N TYR A 102 0.15 -2.48 -5.17
CA TYR A 102 -1.00 -3.03 -4.47
C TYR A 102 -0.98 -4.56 -4.53
N GLY A 103 -1.85 -5.23 -3.74
CA GLY A 103 -1.94 -6.69 -3.73
C GLY A 103 -1.25 -7.37 -2.55
N LYS A 104 -0.80 -6.61 -1.55
CA LYS A 104 -0.17 -7.12 -0.33
C LYS A 104 -0.95 -8.27 0.31
N HIS A 105 -2.27 -8.13 0.47
CA HIS A 105 -3.14 -9.19 0.98
C HIS A 105 -3.03 -10.51 0.21
N ARG A 106 -3.05 -10.43 -1.12
CA ARG A 106 -3.02 -11.60 -1.99
C ARG A 106 -1.68 -12.29 -1.87
N VAL A 107 -0.59 -11.53 -1.88
CA VAL A 107 0.77 -12.06 -1.70
C VAL A 107 0.94 -12.69 -0.33
N GLU A 108 0.47 -12.04 0.74
CA GLU A 108 0.56 -12.63 2.08
C GLU A 108 -0.29 -13.90 2.20
N ALA A 109 -1.54 -13.89 1.74
CA ALA A 109 -2.39 -15.09 1.75
C ALA A 109 -1.75 -16.22 0.93
N ALA A 110 -1.18 -15.89 -0.23
CA ALA A 110 -0.46 -16.84 -1.08
C ALA A 110 0.80 -17.39 -0.42
N ARG A 111 1.56 -16.58 0.32
CA ARG A 111 2.75 -17.05 1.09
C ARG A 111 2.38 -18.11 2.12
N HIS A 112 1.21 -18.00 2.74
CA HIS A 112 0.73 -18.93 3.76
C HIS A 112 0.05 -20.16 3.15
N ALA A 113 -0.78 -19.97 2.12
CA ALA A 113 -1.58 -21.05 1.53
C ALA A 113 -0.82 -21.89 0.50
N LEU A 114 0.13 -21.31 -0.24
CA LEU A 114 0.81 -22.01 -1.35
C LEU A 114 2.03 -22.80 -0.86
N LEU A 115 2.17 -24.00 -1.41
CA LEU A 115 3.34 -24.86 -1.24
C LEU A 115 4.61 -24.14 -1.73
N PRO A 116 5.80 -24.42 -1.15
CA PRO A 116 7.03 -23.72 -1.49
C PRO A 116 7.34 -23.62 -3.00
N GLY A 117 7.06 -24.67 -3.78
CA GLY A 117 7.28 -24.70 -5.23
C GLY A 117 6.25 -23.93 -6.07
N ASP A 118 5.17 -23.44 -5.46
CA ASP A 118 4.09 -22.72 -6.14
C ASP A 118 3.99 -21.25 -5.68
N ARG A 119 4.99 -20.75 -4.95
CA ARG A 119 5.02 -19.37 -4.43
C ARG A 119 5.44 -18.36 -5.49
N TRP A 120 4.57 -18.14 -6.45
CA TRP A 120 4.70 -17.11 -7.49
C TRP A 120 3.40 -16.34 -7.72
N TRP A 121 3.52 -15.18 -8.35
CA TRP A 121 2.39 -14.37 -8.80
C TRP A 121 2.66 -13.76 -10.17
N SER A 122 1.58 -13.48 -10.91
CA SER A 122 1.66 -12.76 -12.19
C SER A 122 1.70 -11.26 -11.96
N LEU A 123 2.67 -10.59 -12.57
CA LEU A 123 2.90 -9.17 -12.44
C LEU A 123 2.61 -8.45 -13.75
N ALA A 124 2.17 -7.20 -13.62
CA ALA A 124 2.28 -6.18 -14.66
C ALA A 124 3.46 -5.26 -14.28
N LEU A 125 4.49 -5.23 -15.11
CA LEU A 125 5.73 -4.51 -14.90
C LEU A 125 5.67 -3.13 -15.53
N TYR A 126 6.10 -2.14 -14.76
CA TYR A 126 6.18 -0.74 -15.17
C TYR A 126 7.56 -0.17 -14.85
N SER A 127 7.99 0.80 -15.65
CA SER A 127 9.21 1.56 -15.37
C SER A 127 9.11 2.34 -14.04
N GLU A 128 10.24 2.59 -13.37
CA GLU A 128 10.32 3.41 -12.15
C GLU A 128 9.70 4.80 -12.29
N ASP A 129 9.69 5.37 -13.49
CA ASP A 129 9.03 6.66 -13.76
C ASP A 129 7.52 6.60 -13.54
N GLU A 130 6.90 5.42 -13.72
CA GLU A 130 5.50 5.17 -13.38
C GLU A 130 5.29 5.11 -11.87
N LEU A 131 6.23 4.61 -11.08
CA LEU A 131 6.10 4.70 -9.62
C LEU A 131 6.08 6.16 -9.20
N ARG A 132 6.97 6.99 -9.74
CA ARG A 132 6.96 8.44 -9.47
C ARG A 132 5.66 9.07 -9.94
N SER A 133 5.16 8.66 -11.10
CA SER A 133 3.93 9.20 -11.70
C SER A 133 2.67 8.70 -11.01
N GLN A 134 2.55 7.44 -10.61
CA GLN A 134 1.47 6.91 -9.76
C GLN A 134 1.62 7.36 -8.33
N LEU A 135 2.82 7.51 -7.78
CA LEU A 135 2.99 8.22 -6.53
C LEU A 135 2.65 9.69 -6.70
N CYS A 136 2.66 10.29 -7.90
CA CYS A 136 2.22 11.66 -8.15
C CYS A 136 0.69 11.75 -8.38
N ILE A 137 0.11 10.84 -9.15
CA ILE A 137 -1.33 10.64 -9.42
C ILE A 137 -2.03 10.08 -8.16
N HIS A 138 -1.32 9.32 -7.34
CA HIS A 138 -1.65 8.94 -5.96
C HIS A 138 -0.86 9.77 -4.90
N ARG A 139 -0.24 10.91 -5.26
CA ARG A 139 0.08 12.02 -4.32
C ARG A 139 -1.03 13.06 -4.35
N ASP A 140 -1.94 12.94 -5.31
CA ASP A 140 -3.29 13.47 -5.18
C ASP A 140 -4.35 12.36 -5.14
N PRO A 141 -4.34 11.45 -4.16
CA PRO A 141 -5.60 10.95 -3.68
C PRO A 141 -6.17 12.16 -2.95
N GLN A 142 -7.45 12.46 -3.13
CA GLN A 142 -8.19 13.02 -2.02
C GLN A 142 -8.20 11.97 -0.91
N PHE A 143 -7.04 11.73 -0.27
CA PHE A 143 -6.97 11.01 0.98
C PHE A 143 -7.88 11.80 1.89
N SER A 144 -8.89 11.12 2.41
CA SER A 144 -9.74 11.77 3.38
C SER A 144 -8.84 12.27 4.53
N PRO A 145 -9.17 13.40 5.16
CA PRO A 145 -8.43 13.84 6.33
C PRO A 145 -8.30 12.75 7.40
N GLY A 146 -9.27 11.84 7.48
CA GLY A 146 -9.23 10.62 8.29
C GLY A 146 -8.16 9.63 7.88
N ASP A 147 -8.04 9.30 6.60
CA ASP A 147 -6.96 8.45 6.09
C ASP A 147 -5.60 9.06 6.42
N ILE A 148 -5.40 10.36 6.18
CA ILE A 148 -4.13 11.06 6.47
C ILE A 148 -3.79 10.96 7.97
N PHE A 149 -4.74 11.30 8.84
CA PHE A 149 -4.53 11.27 10.29
C PHE A 149 -4.23 9.85 10.78
N ARG A 150 -5.01 8.87 10.32
CA ARG A 150 -4.88 7.47 10.71
C ARG A 150 -3.55 6.87 10.28
N ASN A 151 -3.14 7.06 9.03
CA ASN A 151 -1.84 6.59 8.52
C ASN A 151 -0.70 7.23 9.31
N TRP A 152 -0.77 8.54 9.52
CA TRP A 152 0.25 9.25 10.29
C TRP A 152 0.37 8.70 11.71
N ARG A 153 -0.74 8.50 12.43
CA ARG A 153 -0.73 7.93 13.79
C ARG A 153 -0.19 6.51 13.82
N HIS A 154 -0.55 5.68 12.83
CA HIS A 154 0.00 4.33 12.73
C HIS A 154 1.53 4.36 12.55
N CYS A 155 2.04 5.17 11.62
CA CYS A 155 3.48 5.31 11.39
C CYS A 155 4.21 5.82 12.65
N GLU A 156 3.62 6.80 13.34
CA GLU A 156 4.19 7.35 14.57
C GLU A 156 4.26 6.32 15.71
N LEU A 157 3.25 5.45 15.86
CA LEU A 157 3.22 4.40 16.87
C LEU A 157 4.17 3.22 16.57
N THR A 158 4.43 2.96 15.29
CA THR A 158 5.26 1.84 14.83
C THR A 158 6.71 2.22 14.54
N GLY A 159 7.06 3.51 14.64
CA GLY A 159 8.40 4.00 14.33
C GLY A 159 8.74 3.95 12.82
N ASN A 160 7.72 4.04 11.96
CA ASN A 160 7.88 3.91 10.51
C ASN A 160 8.49 5.18 9.88
N ALA A 161 9.40 5.00 8.92
CA ALA A 161 10.07 6.09 8.18
C ALA A 161 9.10 7.02 7.41
N ASP A 162 7.91 6.53 7.06
CA ASP A 162 6.88 7.29 6.34
C ASP A 162 6.17 8.35 7.20
N THR A 163 6.47 8.43 8.50
CA THR A 163 5.86 9.41 9.42
C THR A 163 5.98 10.83 8.89
N THR A 164 7.15 11.20 8.35
CA THR A 164 7.42 12.53 7.80
C THR A 164 6.57 12.82 6.56
N PHE A 165 6.35 11.82 5.71
CA PHE A 165 5.51 11.95 4.53
C PHE A 165 4.06 12.24 4.93
N TRP A 166 3.46 11.40 5.79
CA TRP A 166 2.07 11.60 6.20
C TRP A 166 1.87 12.90 6.98
N GLN A 167 2.85 13.31 7.77
CA GLN A 167 2.82 14.60 8.46
C GLN A 167 2.85 15.79 7.48
N SER A 168 3.51 15.66 6.33
CA SER A 168 3.60 16.72 5.32
C SER A 168 2.25 17.05 4.69
N LEU A 169 1.36 16.05 4.56
CA LEU A 169 0.00 16.19 4.02
C LEU A 169 -0.97 16.90 4.97
N ILE A 170 -0.62 17.01 6.25
CA ILE A 170 -1.45 17.68 7.25
C ILE A 170 -1.19 19.19 7.17
N SER A 171 -2.26 19.98 7.06
CA SER A 171 -2.15 21.45 7.06
C SER A 171 -1.44 21.97 8.34
N PRO A 172 -0.68 23.07 8.27
CA PRO A 172 -0.01 23.64 9.45
C PRO A 172 -0.97 23.92 10.61
N ARG A 173 -2.20 24.32 10.31
CA ARG A 173 -3.25 24.55 11.31
C ARG A 173 -3.69 23.26 11.97
N SER A 174 -4.02 22.24 11.17
CA SER A 174 -4.41 20.92 11.68
C SER A 174 -3.30 20.30 12.54
N ARG A 175 -2.02 20.48 12.17
CA ARG A 175 -0.88 20.03 13.00
C ARG A 175 -0.87 20.69 14.37
N LYS A 176 -1.15 22.00 14.46
CA LYS A 176 -1.26 22.72 15.74
C LYS A 176 -2.44 22.19 16.57
N ASP A 177 -3.59 21.98 15.96
CA ASP A 177 -4.77 21.46 16.65
C ASP A 177 -4.51 20.03 17.17
N ILE A 178 -3.91 19.16 16.37
CA ILE A 178 -3.52 17.82 16.80
C ILE A 178 -2.50 17.85 17.94
N LYS A 179 -1.49 18.72 17.86
CA LYS A 179 -0.50 18.90 18.94
C LYS A 179 -1.20 19.28 20.25
N ARG A 180 -2.13 20.23 20.20
CA ARG A 180 -2.94 20.64 21.36
C ARG A 180 -3.84 19.51 21.86
N LEU A 181 -4.37 18.67 20.98
CA LEU A 181 -5.17 17.51 21.36
C LEU A 181 -4.32 16.50 22.13
N LYS A 182 -3.10 16.20 21.65
CA LYS A 182 -2.15 15.32 22.35
C LYS A 182 -1.77 15.86 23.73
N GLU A 183 -1.52 17.17 23.84
CA GLU A 183 -1.11 17.80 25.11
C GLU A 183 -2.25 17.89 26.14
N ASN A 184 -3.47 18.19 25.70
CA ASN A 184 -4.57 18.51 26.62
C ASN A 184 -5.59 17.37 26.81
N ASN A 185 -5.64 16.42 25.88
CA ASN A 185 -6.64 15.35 25.85
C ASN A 185 -6.01 14.02 25.40
N ALA A 186 -4.94 13.60 26.07
CA ALA A 186 -4.18 12.39 25.72
C ALA A 186 -5.07 11.12 25.68
N GLU A 187 -6.07 11.01 26.55
CA GLU A 187 -7.02 9.88 26.55
C GLU A 187 -7.83 9.79 25.26
N ILE A 188 -8.25 10.92 24.68
CA ILE A 188 -8.98 10.92 23.41
C ILE A 188 -8.06 10.39 22.29
N VAL A 189 -6.79 10.81 22.29
CA VAL A 189 -5.81 10.32 21.31
C VAL A 189 -5.60 8.82 21.47
N ARG A 190 -5.49 8.32 22.71
CA ARG A 190 -5.35 6.89 22.97
C ARG A 190 -6.54 6.08 22.47
N CYS A 191 -7.77 6.57 22.67
CA CYS A 191 -8.97 5.95 22.12
C CYS A 191 -8.96 5.95 20.59
N LEU A 192 -8.60 7.09 19.97
CA LEU A 192 -8.47 7.18 18.51
C LEU A 192 -7.41 6.21 17.97
N ASP A 193 -6.30 6.02 18.69
CA ASP A 193 -5.24 5.08 18.31
C ASP A 193 -5.74 3.63 18.29
N GLN A 194 -6.59 3.24 19.26
CA GLN A 194 -7.22 1.90 19.26
C GLN A 194 -8.16 1.69 18.07
N LEU A 195 -8.75 2.77 17.53
CA LEU A 195 -9.64 2.72 16.38
C LEU A 195 -8.91 2.71 15.04
N ILE A 196 -7.58 2.84 15.02
CA ILE A 196 -6.76 2.79 13.79
C ILE A 196 -7.01 1.49 13.03
N VAL A 197 -7.32 0.37 13.67
CA VAL A 197 -7.55 -0.90 12.96
C VAL A 197 -8.83 -0.91 12.10
N PHE A 198 -9.77 0.01 12.33
CA PHE A 198 -11.08 0.03 11.65
C PHE A 198 -11.17 1.15 10.60
N PRO A 199 -10.79 0.92 9.33
CA PRO A 199 -10.74 1.98 8.30
C PRO A 199 -12.08 2.68 8.07
N GLY A 200 -13.20 1.96 8.18
CA GLY A 200 -14.54 2.51 7.94
C GLY A 200 -14.91 3.68 8.88
N LEU A 201 -14.33 3.74 10.08
CA LEU A 201 -14.61 4.81 11.04
C LEU A 201 -13.97 6.16 10.66
N TRP A 202 -13.01 6.14 9.72
CA TRP A 202 -12.21 7.30 9.35
C TRP A 202 -12.72 8.01 8.10
N VAL A 203 -13.71 7.45 7.40
CA VAL A 203 -14.25 8.03 6.15
C VAL A 203 -14.80 9.44 6.38
N ASP A 204 -15.52 9.63 7.49
CA ASP A 204 -16.12 10.93 7.86
C ASP A 204 -15.24 11.75 8.81
N PHE A 205 -14.05 11.23 9.15
CA PHE A 205 -13.14 11.93 10.05
C PHE A 205 -12.53 13.13 9.33
N CYS A 206 -12.65 14.30 9.96
CA CYS A 206 -12.14 15.56 9.45
C CYS A 206 -11.29 16.28 10.50
N PHE A 207 -10.27 17.03 10.10
CA PHE A 207 -9.47 17.80 11.07
C PHE A 207 -10.28 18.89 11.80
N THR A 208 -11.40 19.33 11.22
CA THR A 208 -12.34 20.24 11.88
C THR A 208 -13.05 19.60 13.08
N PHE A 209 -13.22 18.27 13.10
CA PHE A 209 -13.72 17.53 14.26
C PHE A 209 -12.78 17.66 15.46
N ILE A 210 -11.46 17.52 15.26
CA ILE A 210 -10.45 17.73 16.32
C ILE A 210 -10.60 19.13 16.93
N ARG A 211 -10.78 20.14 16.08
CA ARG A 211 -10.97 21.51 16.54
C ARG A 211 -12.25 21.67 17.36
N ARG A 212 -13.35 21.00 16.99
CA ARG A 212 -14.59 21.01 17.77
C ARG A 212 -14.38 20.37 19.14
N ILE A 213 -13.68 19.25 19.22
CA ILE A 213 -13.31 18.63 20.52
C ILE A 213 -12.56 19.63 21.39
N LEU A 214 -11.53 20.28 20.85
CA LEU A 214 -10.75 21.29 21.58
C LEU A 214 -11.55 22.50 22.04
N GLN A 215 -12.67 22.81 21.38
CA GLN A 215 -13.57 23.91 21.75
C GLN A 215 -14.61 23.49 22.79
N ILE A 216 -15.00 22.21 22.81
CA ILE A 216 -15.95 21.64 23.78
C ILE A 216 -15.26 21.32 25.11
N SER A 217 -13.96 21.00 25.07
CA SER A 217 -13.13 20.90 26.28
C SER A 217 -12.99 22.28 26.93
N CYS A 218 -13.98 22.67 27.74
CA CYS A 218 -13.99 23.87 28.57
C CYS A 218 -12.76 23.93 29.51
N PRO A 219 -12.39 25.14 29.99
CA PRO A 219 -11.14 25.36 30.72
C PRO A 219 -11.09 24.49 31.97
N LYS A 220 -9.91 23.93 32.27
CA LYS A 220 -9.62 23.32 33.56
C LYS A 220 -10.10 24.28 34.64
N SER A 221 -11.00 23.80 35.50
CA SER A 221 -11.49 24.53 36.66
C SER A 221 -10.30 25.18 37.35
N HIS A 222 -10.29 26.52 37.40
CA HIS A 222 -9.38 27.24 38.27
C HIS A 222 -9.70 26.81 39.69
N THR A 223 -8.83 26.02 40.30
CA THR A 223 -8.81 25.80 41.73
C THR A 223 -8.54 27.15 42.37
N ILE A 224 -9.56 27.73 43.01
CA ILE A 224 -9.43 28.79 44.02
C ILE A 224 -9.25 28.10 45.36
#